data_AF-A0A0T5YVA0-F1
#
_entry.id   AF-A0A0T5YVA0-F1
#
_cell.length_a   1.000
_cell.length_b   1.000
_cell.length_c   1.000
_cell.angle_alpha   90.00
_cell.angle_beta   90.00
_cell.angle_gamma   90.00
#
_symmetry.space_group_name_H-M   'P 1'
#
loop_
_entity.id
_entity.type
_entity.pdbx_description
1 polymer ?
#
loop_
_entity_poly.entity_id
_entity_poly.type
_entity_poly.pdbx_seq_one_letter_code
_entity_poly.pdbx_strand_id
1 'polypeptide(L)'
;MCITPLTSFNQQAHRDPTWWDRVCWSPLSLLSLEGVLGFSLAVWAGLSLELAPQAFNLLYGVLPFFLFGLLLQHYPRWLRSRAVAQLRFSVIGLLLLTAQLFWLLNAWELVGLLPYLITLSAAWYLLLDGLRQLYRLAPGNGYRHERWINHALGLGALLFLLGGVGGLSGELAVLRLSILLGLGLFLLPTLLLLWLRLRLS
;
A
#
# COMPACT_ATOMS: atom_id res chain seq x y z
N MET A 1 30.08 23.74 28.07
CA MET A 1 28.84 22.99 27.82
C MET A 1 28.12 23.65 26.66
N CYS A 2 28.22 23.08 25.46
CA CYS A 2 27.57 23.63 24.27
C CYS A 2 26.13 23.12 24.20
N ILE A 3 25.17 24.04 24.32
CA ILE A 3 23.76 23.80 24.05
C ILE A 3 23.60 23.91 22.53
N THR A 4 23.54 22.79 21.83
CA THR A 4 23.16 22.75 20.42
C THR A 4 21.67 23.06 20.31
N PRO A 5 21.25 24.13 19.60
CA PRO A 5 19.84 24.49 19.50
C PRO A 5 19.09 23.51 18.60
N LEU A 6 17.83 23.25 18.95
CA LEU A 6 16.81 22.47 18.24
C LEU A 6 16.41 23.11 16.90
N THR A 7 17.34 23.24 15.95
CA THR A 7 17.06 23.86 14.63
C THR A 7 16.98 22.86 13.47
N SER A 8 17.27 21.58 13.68
CA SER A 8 17.25 20.59 12.59
C SER A 8 15.86 20.06 12.21
N PHE A 9 14.82 20.32 13.00
CA PHE A 9 13.45 19.88 12.67
C PHE A 9 12.78 20.75 11.60
N ASN A 10 13.26 21.98 11.37
CA ASN A 10 12.59 22.94 10.49
C ASN A 10 13.20 23.05 9.08
N GLN A 11 14.37 22.44 8.83
CA GLN A 11 15.03 22.54 7.52
C GLN A 11 14.54 21.52 6.47
N GLN A 12 13.68 20.57 6.84
CA GLN A 12 13.06 19.66 5.86
C GLN A 12 11.78 20.22 5.23
N ALA A 13 11.31 21.40 5.65
CA ALA A 13 10.10 22.03 5.12
C ALA A 13 10.30 22.72 3.75
N HIS A 14 11.53 22.95 3.31
CA HIS A 14 11.87 23.65 2.05
C HIS A 14 12.83 22.88 1.16
N ARG A 15 12.66 21.56 1.02
CA ARG A 15 13.22 20.87 -0.15
C ARG A 15 12.23 21.00 -1.30
N ASP A 16 12.70 21.55 -2.42
CA ASP A 16 11.97 21.48 -3.69
C ASP A 16 11.49 20.04 -3.91
N PRO A 17 10.21 19.83 -4.26
CA PRO A 17 9.67 18.51 -4.44
C PRO A 17 10.49 17.80 -5.51
N THR A 18 11.14 16.71 -5.11
CA THR A 18 11.87 15.86 -6.04
C THR A 18 10.90 15.36 -7.11
N TRP A 19 11.42 14.94 -8.26
CA TRP A 19 10.56 14.38 -9.30
C TRP A 19 9.75 13.17 -8.77
N TRP A 20 10.31 12.43 -7.81
CA TRP A 20 9.63 11.38 -7.07
C TRP A 20 8.49 11.89 -6.19
N ASP A 21 8.68 13.01 -5.48
CA ASP A 21 7.57 13.65 -4.77
C ASP A 21 6.46 13.99 -5.75
N ARG A 22 6.76 14.54 -6.93
CA ARG A 22 5.74 14.81 -7.96
C ARG A 22 5.03 13.55 -8.46
N VAL A 23 5.75 12.43 -8.63
CA VAL A 23 5.17 11.13 -9.02
C VAL A 23 4.33 10.51 -7.90
N CYS A 24 4.63 10.77 -6.63
CA CYS A 24 3.79 10.37 -5.50
C CYS A 24 2.58 11.30 -5.30
N TRP A 25 2.67 12.56 -5.73
CA TRP A 25 1.60 13.57 -5.61
C TRP A 25 0.61 13.55 -6.78
N SER A 26 0.99 13.13 -8.00
CA SER A 26 0.05 13.04 -9.12
C SER A 26 -1.08 12.01 -8.96
N PRO A 27 -0.86 10.82 -8.35
CA PRO A 27 -1.91 9.81 -8.13
C PRO A 27 -2.76 10.08 -6.90
N LEU A 28 -2.36 11.02 -6.05
CA LEU A 28 -3.17 11.51 -4.92
C LEU A 28 -4.52 12.08 -5.42
N SER A 29 -4.57 12.57 -6.66
CA SER A 29 -5.81 12.94 -7.36
C SER A 29 -6.74 11.73 -7.64
N LEU A 30 -6.19 10.53 -7.86
CA LEU A 30 -6.95 9.27 -8.00
C LEU A 30 -7.42 8.72 -6.65
N LEU A 31 -6.90 9.23 -5.53
CA LEU A 31 -7.41 8.97 -4.18
C LEU A 31 -8.32 10.09 -3.68
N SER A 32 -8.77 10.99 -4.57
CA SER A 32 -9.99 11.76 -4.33
C SER A 32 -11.13 10.81 -3.95
N LEU A 33 -12.10 11.31 -3.19
CA LEU A 33 -13.25 10.49 -2.78
C LEU A 33 -13.92 9.81 -3.99
N GLU A 34 -13.96 10.51 -5.12
CA GLU A 34 -14.46 9.99 -6.41
C GLU A 34 -13.59 8.87 -6.98
N GLY A 35 -12.27 9.01 -6.96
CA GLY A 35 -11.36 7.96 -7.43
C GLY A 35 -11.35 6.72 -6.53
N VAL A 36 -11.48 6.89 -5.21
CA VAL A 36 -11.68 5.78 -4.25
C VAL A 36 -13.00 5.06 -4.51
N LEU A 37 -14.09 5.80 -4.73
CA LEU A 37 -15.40 5.23 -5.04
C LEU A 37 -15.36 4.51 -6.40
N GLY A 38 -14.78 5.13 -7.42
CA GLY A 38 -14.62 4.51 -8.74
C GLY A 38 -13.76 3.25 -8.69
N PHE A 39 -12.67 3.25 -7.93
CA PHE A 39 -11.83 2.08 -7.71
C PHE A 39 -12.59 0.97 -6.97
N SER A 40 -13.29 1.33 -5.89
CA SER A 40 -14.08 0.36 -5.10
C SER A 40 -15.20 -0.24 -5.94
N LEU A 41 -15.86 0.57 -6.77
CA LEU A 41 -16.86 0.12 -7.73
C LEU A 41 -16.25 -0.75 -8.83
N ALA A 42 -15.04 -0.47 -9.30
CA ALA A 42 -14.34 -1.32 -10.27
C ALA A 42 -13.98 -2.70 -9.67
N VAL A 43 -13.49 -2.74 -8.43
CA VAL A 43 -13.25 -4.01 -7.72
C VAL A 43 -14.58 -4.75 -7.47
N TRP A 44 -15.63 -4.02 -7.09
CA TRP A 44 -16.95 -4.58 -6.84
C TRP A 44 -17.59 -5.15 -8.11
N ALA A 45 -17.54 -4.41 -9.22
CA ALA A 45 -17.97 -4.89 -10.54
C ALA A 45 -17.16 -6.11 -10.98
N GLY A 46 -15.88 -6.17 -10.57
CA GLY A 46 -14.99 -7.30 -10.78
C GLY A 46 -15.23 -8.51 -9.85
N LEU A 47 -16.27 -8.51 -9.00
CA LEU A 47 -16.69 -9.71 -8.26
C LEU A 47 -17.32 -10.79 -9.15
N SER A 48 -17.57 -10.53 -10.43
CA SER A 48 -17.92 -11.57 -11.41
C SER A 48 -16.79 -12.62 -11.53
N LEU A 49 -17.11 -13.86 -11.90
CA LEU A 49 -16.14 -14.97 -11.93
C LEU A 49 -15.03 -14.68 -12.95
N GLU A 50 -15.42 -14.06 -14.06
CA GLU A 50 -14.56 -13.73 -15.20
C GLU A 50 -13.58 -12.60 -14.90
N LEU A 51 -13.94 -11.68 -13.99
CA LEU A 51 -13.14 -10.50 -13.68
C LEU A 51 -12.41 -10.59 -12.33
N ALA A 52 -12.56 -11.71 -11.61
CA ALA A 52 -11.94 -11.91 -10.31
C ALA A 52 -10.40 -11.75 -10.34
N PRO A 53 -9.66 -12.26 -11.35
CA PRO A 53 -8.22 -12.02 -11.44
C PRO A 53 -7.87 -10.53 -11.56
N GLN A 54 -8.60 -9.78 -12.38
CA GLN A 54 -8.40 -8.35 -12.59
C GLN A 54 -8.72 -7.58 -11.31
N ALA A 55 -9.82 -7.91 -10.63
CA ALA A 55 -10.19 -7.32 -9.35
C ALA A 55 -9.15 -7.61 -8.26
N PHE A 56 -8.60 -8.83 -8.24
CA PHE A 56 -7.50 -9.20 -7.34
C PHE A 56 -6.26 -8.35 -7.60
N ASN A 57 -5.79 -8.23 -8.85
CA ASN A 57 -4.64 -7.39 -9.15
C ASN A 57 -4.91 -5.91 -8.87
N LEU A 58 -6.13 -5.43 -9.12
CA LEU A 58 -6.52 -4.07 -8.79
C LEU A 58 -6.33 -3.83 -7.28
N LEU A 59 -6.97 -4.68 -6.46
CA LEU A 59 -7.03 -4.54 -5.01
C LEU A 59 -5.69 -4.77 -4.30
N TYR A 60 -4.92 -5.76 -4.74
CA TYR A 60 -3.69 -6.20 -4.05
C TYR A 60 -2.39 -5.88 -4.80
N GLY A 61 -2.46 -5.51 -6.07
CA GLY A 61 -1.30 -5.14 -6.89
C GLY A 61 -1.22 -3.62 -7.11
N VAL A 62 -2.25 -3.06 -7.74
CA VAL A 62 -2.28 -1.68 -8.20
C VAL A 62 -2.52 -0.71 -7.04
N LEU A 63 -3.56 -0.92 -6.24
CA LEU A 63 -3.89 -0.02 -5.14
C LEU A 63 -2.78 0.14 -4.10
N PRO A 64 -2.10 -0.94 -3.65
CA PRO A 64 -0.97 -0.83 -2.74
C PRO A 64 0.09 0.16 -3.19
N PHE A 65 0.35 0.27 -4.49
CA PHE A 65 1.29 1.27 -5.02
C PHE A 65 0.95 2.69 -4.55
N PHE A 66 -0.33 3.05 -4.62
CA PHE A 66 -0.80 4.38 -4.21
C PHE A 66 -0.94 4.51 -2.70
N LEU A 67 -1.59 3.52 -2.07
CA LEU A 67 -1.88 3.54 -0.64
C LEU A 67 -0.60 3.58 0.19
N PHE A 68 0.41 2.80 -0.18
CA PHE A 68 1.67 2.79 0.54
C PHE A 68 2.53 4.03 0.26
N GLY A 69 2.48 4.57 -0.96
CA GLY A 69 3.11 5.86 -1.27
C GLY A 69 2.62 6.96 -0.33
N LEU A 70 1.29 7.04 -0.15
CA LEU A 70 0.66 7.93 0.82
C LEU A 70 1.09 7.68 2.25
N LEU A 71 0.96 6.42 2.69
CA LEU A 71 1.29 6.06 4.07
C LEU A 71 2.73 6.42 4.38
N LEU A 72 3.68 6.08 3.52
CA LEU A 72 5.09 6.36 3.78
C LEU A 72 5.45 7.86 3.76
N GLN A 73 4.66 8.69 3.09
CA GLN A 73 4.80 10.15 3.14
C GLN A 73 4.26 10.75 4.44
N HIS A 74 3.10 10.27 4.91
CA HIS A 74 2.41 10.84 6.07
C HIS A 74 2.80 10.18 7.41
N TYR A 75 3.07 8.87 7.43
CA TYR A 75 3.42 8.12 8.64
C TYR A 75 4.57 8.74 9.42
N PRO A 76 5.72 9.11 8.79
CA PRO A 76 6.82 9.71 9.52
C PRO A 76 6.42 10.98 10.25
N ARG A 77 5.56 11.81 9.64
CA ARG A 77 5.03 13.04 10.25
C ARG A 77 4.09 12.74 11.42
N TRP A 78 3.15 11.81 11.23
CA TRP A 78 2.20 11.41 12.28
C TRP A 78 2.89 10.79 13.50
N LEU A 79 3.97 10.02 13.27
CA LEU A 79 4.74 9.33 14.30
C LEU A 79 5.91 10.16 14.85
N ARG A 80 6.12 11.38 14.34
CA ARG A 80 7.32 12.22 14.63
C ARG A 80 8.63 11.42 14.47
N SER A 81 8.65 10.51 13.51
CA SER A 81 9.77 9.62 13.21
C SER A 81 10.57 10.13 12.01
N ARG A 82 11.82 9.68 11.89
CA ARG A 82 12.63 9.91 10.69
C ARG A 82 12.00 9.22 9.48
N ALA A 83 12.07 9.88 8.32
CA ALA A 83 11.61 9.32 7.06
C ALA A 83 12.39 8.05 6.70
N VAL A 84 11.76 7.15 5.94
CA VAL A 84 12.40 5.93 5.42
C VAL A 84 13.49 6.30 4.42
N ALA A 85 14.56 5.51 4.35
CA ALA A 85 15.66 5.74 3.42
C ALA A 85 15.19 5.67 1.97
N GLN A 86 15.58 6.65 1.15
CA GLN A 86 15.19 6.79 -0.26
C GLN A 86 15.48 5.53 -1.10
N LEU A 87 16.56 4.80 -0.81
CA LEU A 87 16.90 3.55 -1.49
C LEU A 87 15.82 2.47 -1.30
N ARG A 88 15.24 2.33 -0.10
CA ARG A 88 14.20 1.33 0.18
C ARG A 88 12.93 1.63 -0.62
N PHE A 89 12.59 2.92 -0.78
CA PHE A 89 11.47 3.35 -1.62
C PHE A 89 11.65 2.98 -3.09
N SER A 90 12.82 3.25 -3.66
CA SER A 90 13.10 2.92 -5.06
C SER A 90 13.00 1.42 -5.30
N VAL A 91 13.50 0.60 -4.37
CA VAL A 91 13.40 -0.87 -4.46
C VAL A 91 11.95 -1.33 -4.40
N ILE A 92 11.14 -0.79 -3.49
CA ILE A 92 9.72 -1.12 -3.39
C ILE A 92 8.97 -0.74 -4.67
N GLY A 93 9.19 0.48 -5.19
CA GLY A 93 8.57 0.93 -6.43
C GLY A 93 8.97 0.06 -7.62
N LEU A 94 10.25 -0.30 -7.73
CA LEU A 94 10.74 -1.20 -8.77
C LEU A 94 10.08 -2.59 -8.68
N LEU A 95 9.95 -3.15 -7.47
CA LEU A 95 9.29 -4.45 -7.27
C LEU A 95 7.82 -4.40 -7.67
N LEU A 96 7.08 -3.35 -7.28
CA LEU A 96 5.69 -3.19 -7.68
C LEU A 96 5.53 -3.05 -9.20
N LEU A 97 6.39 -2.25 -9.85
CA LEU A 97 6.39 -2.11 -11.31
C LEU A 97 6.72 -3.43 -12.01
N THR A 98 7.72 -4.16 -11.49
CA THR A 98 8.11 -5.48 -12.00
C THR A 98 6.99 -6.50 -11.85
N ALA A 99 6.26 -6.46 -10.73
CA ALA A 99 5.07 -7.29 -10.55
C ALA A 99 4.01 -6.95 -11.60
N GLN A 100 3.70 -5.67 -11.84
CA GLN A 100 2.72 -5.30 -12.88
C GLN A 100 3.17 -5.71 -14.29
N LEU A 101 4.47 -5.70 -14.57
CA LEU A 101 5.02 -6.26 -15.81
C LEU A 101 4.75 -7.77 -15.91
N PHE A 102 5.01 -8.54 -14.85
CA PHE A 102 4.70 -9.98 -14.85
C PHE A 102 3.20 -10.27 -14.95
N TRP A 103 2.34 -9.43 -14.36
CA TRP A 103 0.90 -9.52 -14.53
C TRP A 103 0.50 -9.36 -16.01
N LEU A 104 1.05 -8.34 -16.69
CA LEU A 104 0.80 -8.12 -18.11
C LEU A 104 1.31 -9.27 -18.97
N LEU A 105 2.53 -9.76 -18.70
CA LEU A 105 3.11 -10.90 -19.43
C LEU A 105 2.32 -12.19 -19.23
N ASN A 106 1.73 -12.38 -18.04
CA ASN A 106 0.82 -13.49 -17.77
C ASN A 106 -0.48 -13.40 -18.58
N ALA A 107 -1.01 -12.19 -18.81
CA ALA A 107 -2.17 -12.00 -19.68
C ALA A 107 -1.90 -12.35 -21.15
N TRP A 108 -0.62 -12.36 -21.57
CA TRP A 108 -0.19 -12.81 -22.89
C TRP A 108 0.32 -14.25 -22.90
N GLU A 109 0.13 -14.99 -21.80
CA GLU A 109 0.57 -16.37 -21.61
C GLU A 109 2.10 -16.58 -21.75
N LEU A 110 2.88 -15.48 -21.66
CA LEU A 110 4.34 -15.52 -21.81
C LEU A 110 5.05 -15.93 -20.53
N VAL A 111 4.43 -15.68 -19.39
CA VAL A 111 4.95 -15.97 -18.05
C VAL A 111 3.80 -16.47 -17.19
N GLY A 112 4.01 -17.48 -16.34
CA GLY A 112 2.96 -17.94 -15.41
C GLY A 112 2.64 -16.90 -14.32
N LEU A 113 1.63 -17.20 -13.50
CA LEU A 113 1.22 -16.32 -12.38
C LEU A 113 2.24 -16.25 -11.24
N LEU A 114 3.09 -17.27 -11.10
CA LEU A 114 3.98 -17.43 -9.94
C LEU A 114 5.03 -16.31 -9.80
N PRO A 115 5.76 -15.88 -10.85
CA PRO A 115 6.67 -14.73 -10.75
C PRO A 115 5.97 -13.45 -10.29
N TYR A 116 4.77 -13.16 -10.79
CA TYR A 116 3.95 -12.04 -10.33
C TYR A 116 3.71 -12.11 -8.82
N LEU A 117 3.23 -13.25 -8.31
CA LEU A 117 2.94 -13.43 -6.88
C LEU A 117 4.18 -13.32 -6.02
N ILE A 118 5.32 -13.88 -6.44
CA ILE A 118 6.59 -13.79 -5.70
C ILE A 118 7.06 -12.35 -5.60
N THR A 119 7.12 -11.64 -6.73
CA THR A 119 7.57 -10.24 -6.76
C THR A 119 6.64 -9.33 -5.97
N LEU A 120 5.32 -9.54 -6.11
CA LEU A 120 4.33 -8.77 -5.35
C LEU A 120 4.39 -9.07 -3.84
N SER A 121 4.62 -10.32 -3.45
CA SER A 121 4.83 -10.71 -2.04
C SER A 121 6.06 -10.03 -1.44
N ALA A 122 7.16 -9.96 -2.19
CA ALA A 122 8.38 -9.27 -1.76
C ALA A 122 8.12 -7.76 -1.56
N ALA A 123 7.37 -7.13 -2.47
CA ALA A 123 6.97 -5.74 -2.32
C ALA A 123 6.11 -5.52 -1.07
N TRP A 124 5.07 -6.33 -0.86
CA TRP A 124 4.20 -6.28 0.32
C TRP A 124 4.98 -6.47 1.62
N TYR A 125 5.92 -7.42 1.66
CA TYR A 125 6.76 -7.66 2.82
C TYR A 125 7.61 -6.42 3.16
N LEU A 126 8.31 -5.85 2.19
CA LEU A 126 9.16 -4.67 2.41
C LEU A 126 8.35 -3.44 2.84
N LEU A 127 7.15 -3.29 2.29
CA LEU A 127 6.21 -2.23 2.65
C LEU A 127 5.75 -2.34 4.11
N LEU A 128 5.28 -3.52 4.51
CA LEU A 128 4.86 -3.79 5.88
C LEU A 128 6.02 -3.68 6.86
N ASP A 129 7.19 -4.19 6.51
CA ASP A 129 8.40 -4.06 7.33
C ASP A 129 8.78 -2.60 7.53
N GLY A 130 8.81 -1.79 6.46
CA GLY A 130 9.10 -0.36 6.53
C GLY A 130 8.15 0.39 7.47
N LEU A 131 6.84 0.18 7.35
CA LEU A 131 5.84 0.81 8.22
C LEU A 131 5.94 0.30 9.67
N ARG A 132 6.18 -1.00 9.89
CA ARG A 132 6.36 -1.56 11.22
C ARG A 132 7.62 -1.04 11.90
N GLN A 133 8.69 -0.80 11.15
CA GLN A 133 9.91 -0.20 11.70
C GLN A 133 9.67 1.24 12.11
N LEU A 134 9.02 2.05 11.26
CA LEU A 134 8.62 3.42 11.63
C LEU A 134 7.76 3.45 12.89
N TYR A 135 6.76 2.58 12.98
CA TYR A 135 5.87 2.50 14.13
C TYR A 135 6.59 2.08 15.42
N ARG A 136 7.52 1.12 15.33
CA ARG A 136 8.31 0.66 16.49
C ARG A 136 9.32 1.68 17.00
N LEU A 137 9.84 2.54 16.12
CA LEU A 137 10.83 3.55 16.45
C LEU A 137 10.20 4.90 16.85
N ALA A 138 8.87 5.01 16.81
CA ALA A 138 8.16 6.25 17.13
C ALA A 138 8.25 6.60 18.63
N PRO A 139 8.61 7.84 19.00
CA PRO A 139 8.63 8.25 20.39
C PRO A 139 7.19 8.45 20.90
N GLY A 140 6.65 7.49 21.65
CA GLY A 140 5.36 7.61 22.35
C GLY A 140 4.44 6.39 22.22
N ASN A 141 3.50 6.25 23.17
CA ASN A 141 2.59 5.09 23.26
C ASN A 141 1.15 5.36 22.76
N GLY A 142 0.89 6.54 22.17
CA GLY A 142 -0.46 7.05 21.87
C GLY A 142 -1.04 6.74 20.48
N TYR A 143 -0.35 5.95 19.65
CA TYR A 143 -0.66 5.79 18.22
C TYR A 143 -1.76 4.75 17.93
N ARG A 144 -2.96 4.97 18.47
CA ARG A 144 -4.09 4.02 18.31
C ARG A 144 -4.51 3.85 16.84
N HIS A 145 -4.61 4.93 16.07
CA HIS A 145 -5.04 4.89 14.68
C HIS A 145 -4.02 4.14 13.80
N GLU A 146 -2.73 4.43 13.98
CA GLU A 146 -1.63 3.80 13.26
C GLU A 146 -1.52 2.30 13.61
N ARG A 147 -1.86 1.91 14.84
CA ARG A 147 -1.98 0.48 15.21
C ARG A 147 -3.06 -0.22 14.41
N TRP A 148 -4.25 0.37 14.29
CA TRP A 148 -5.34 -0.19 13.50
C TRP A 148 -5.03 -0.23 12.01
N ILE A 149 -4.37 0.81 11.48
CA ILE A 149 -3.88 0.83 10.09
C ILE A 149 -2.91 -0.34 9.85
N ASN A 150 -1.94 -0.56 10.75
CA ASN A 150 -1.00 -1.68 10.63
C ASN A 150 -1.68 -3.05 10.68
N HIS A 151 -2.75 -3.21 11.48
CA HIS A 151 -3.54 -4.44 11.51
C HIS A 151 -4.32 -4.65 10.21
N ALA A 152 -4.99 -3.61 9.69
CA ALA A 152 -5.72 -3.68 8.43
C ALA A 152 -4.78 -4.02 7.26
N LEU A 153 -3.59 -3.41 7.20
CA LEU A 153 -2.56 -3.73 6.21
C LEU A 153 -2.04 -5.17 6.36
N GLY A 154 -1.84 -5.63 7.60
CA GLY A 154 -1.44 -7.02 7.87
C GLY A 154 -2.49 -8.03 7.43
N LEU A 155 -3.77 -7.75 7.67
CA LEU A 155 -4.89 -8.55 7.15
C LEU A 155 -4.93 -8.52 5.63
N GLY A 156 -4.69 -7.36 5.00
CA GLY A 156 -4.59 -7.23 3.54
C GLY A 156 -3.54 -8.16 2.95
N ALA A 157 -2.36 -8.26 3.57
CA ALA A 157 -1.32 -9.20 3.12
C ALA A 157 -1.71 -10.67 3.28
N LEU A 158 -2.39 -11.04 4.37
CA LEU A 158 -2.88 -12.41 4.56
C LEU A 158 -3.94 -12.78 3.52
N LEU A 159 -4.86 -11.86 3.23
CA LEU A 159 -5.90 -12.06 2.23
C LEU A 159 -5.32 -12.08 0.81
N PHE A 160 -4.32 -11.26 0.52
CA PHE A 160 -3.54 -11.35 -0.72
C PHE A 160 -2.94 -12.75 -0.90
N LEU A 161 -2.27 -13.30 0.11
CA LEU A 161 -1.69 -14.64 0.03
C LEU A 161 -2.77 -15.71 -0.17
N LEU A 162 -3.89 -15.61 0.55
CA LEU A 162 -5.03 -16.52 0.39
C LEU A 162 -5.57 -16.48 -1.06
N GLY A 163 -5.76 -15.28 -1.61
CA GLY A 163 -6.22 -15.11 -2.99
C GLY A 163 -5.19 -15.58 -4.01
N GLY A 164 -3.89 -15.39 -3.75
CA GLY A 164 -2.80 -15.91 -4.58
C GLY A 164 -2.81 -17.44 -4.64
N VAL A 165 -3.00 -18.11 -3.49
CA VAL A 165 -3.16 -19.57 -3.43
C VAL A 165 -4.42 -20.02 -4.19
N GLY A 166 -5.54 -19.30 -4.01
CA GLY A 166 -6.77 -19.53 -4.78
C GLY A 166 -6.55 -19.40 -6.29
N GLY A 167 -5.81 -18.39 -6.73
CA GLY A 167 -5.47 -18.18 -8.14
C GLY A 167 -4.57 -19.28 -8.71
N LEU A 168 -3.56 -19.72 -7.95
CA LEU A 168 -2.65 -20.81 -8.39
C LEU A 168 -3.33 -22.18 -8.44
N SER A 169 -4.29 -22.42 -7.55
CA SER A 169 -5.04 -23.69 -7.50
C SER A 169 -6.24 -23.73 -8.47
N GLY A 170 -6.57 -22.61 -9.10
CA GLY A 170 -7.78 -22.49 -9.94
C GLY A 170 -9.08 -22.37 -9.13
N GLU A 171 -8.99 -22.30 -7.80
CA GLU A 171 -10.12 -22.19 -6.88
C GLU A 171 -10.67 -20.74 -6.85
N LEU A 172 -11.49 -20.41 -7.85
CA LEU A 172 -12.07 -19.07 -8.02
C LEU A 172 -12.94 -18.64 -6.82
N ALA A 173 -13.49 -19.59 -6.05
CA ALA A 173 -14.22 -19.30 -4.82
C ALA A 173 -13.31 -18.70 -3.74
N VAL A 174 -12.11 -19.25 -3.56
CA VAL A 174 -11.10 -18.75 -2.60
C VAL A 174 -10.60 -17.39 -3.05
N LEU A 175 -10.35 -17.22 -4.35
CA LEU A 175 -9.97 -15.93 -4.93
C LEU A 175 -11.04 -14.85 -4.64
N ARG A 176 -12.30 -15.14 -4.93
CA ARG A 176 -13.44 -14.22 -4.66
C ARG A 176 -13.61 -13.88 -3.20
N LEU A 177 -13.52 -14.89 -2.32
CA LEU A 177 -13.58 -14.69 -0.88
C LEU A 177 -12.45 -13.76 -0.43
N SER A 178 -11.25 -13.92 -0.97
CA SER A 178 -10.14 -13.02 -0.67
C SER A 178 -10.43 -11.57 -1.10
N ILE A 179 -11.03 -11.35 -2.28
CA ILE A 179 -11.39 -10.00 -2.77
C ILE A 179 -12.46 -9.37 -1.87
N LEU A 180 -13.51 -10.11 -1.56
CA LEU A 180 -14.63 -9.62 -0.73
C LEU A 180 -14.16 -9.26 0.67
N LEU A 181 -13.38 -10.13 1.31
CA LEU A 181 -12.75 -9.84 2.59
C LEU A 181 -11.73 -8.71 2.48
N GLY A 182 -11.00 -8.60 1.37
CA GLY A 182 -10.02 -7.54 1.13
C GLY A 182 -10.67 -6.16 1.06
N LEU A 183 -11.83 -6.05 0.41
CA LEU A 183 -12.64 -4.84 0.42
C LEU A 183 -13.07 -4.46 1.84
N GLY A 184 -13.62 -5.44 2.58
CA GLY A 184 -14.22 -5.21 3.89
C GLY A 184 -13.23 -5.01 5.04
N LEU A 185 -12.14 -5.79 5.08
CA LEU A 185 -11.21 -5.87 6.22
C LEU A 185 -9.88 -5.17 5.97
N PHE A 186 -9.55 -4.88 4.71
CA PHE A 186 -8.32 -4.18 4.34
C PHE A 186 -8.61 -2.79 3.78
N LEU A 187 -9.32 -2.68 2.65
CA LEU A 187 -9.47 -1.42 1.92
C LEU A 187 -10.26 -0.37 2.72
N LEU A 188 -11.53 -0.69 3.02
CA LEU A 188 -12.45 0.21 3.73
C LEU A 188 -11.88 0.70 5.06
N PRO A 189 -11.41 -0.18 5.97
CA PRO A 189 -10.88 0.28 7.26
C PRO A 189 -9.60 1.10 7.09
N THR A 190 -8.71 0.73 6.16
CA THR A 190 -7.47 1.51 5.97
C THR A 190 -7.78 2.91 5.45
N LEU A 191 -8.67 3.05 4.47
CA LEU A 191 -9.06 4.36 3.94
C LEU A 191 -9.80 5.21 4.97
N LEU A 192 -10.74 4.62 5.72
CA LEU A 192 -11.46 5.31 6.78
C LEU A 192 -10.50 5.85 7.85
N LEU A 193 -9.58 5.00 8.33
CA LEU A 193 -8.59 5.38 9.34
C LEU A 193 -7.61 6.44 8.82
N LEU A 194 -7.18 6.31 7.57
CA LEU A 194 -6.30 7.28 6.91
C LEU A 194 -6.99 8.64 6.78
N TRP A 195 -8.25 8.66 6.33
CA TRP A 195 -9.05 9.87 6.22
C TRP A 195 -9.30 10.54 7.58
N LEU A 196 -9.68 9.76 8.60
CA LEU A 196 -9.86 10.25 9.97
C LEU A 196 -8.56 10.86 10.48
N ARG A 197 -7.43 10.22 10.21
CA ARG A 197 -6.13 10.70 10.67
C ARG A 197 -5.69 11.99 9.98
N LEU A 198 -5.94 12.12 8.68
CA LEU A 198 -5.67 13.35 7.91
C LEU A 198 -6.50 14.54 8.38
N ARG A 199 -7.73 14.33 8.88
CA ARG A 199 -8.55 15.41 9.44
C ARG A 199 -8.12 15.86 10.84
N LEU A 200 -7.40 15.01 11.56
CA LEU A 200 -6.94 15.28 12.94
C LEU A 200 -5.51 15.82 12.99
N SER A 201 -4.81 15.91 11.86
CA SER A 201 -3.43 16.40 11.73
C SER A 201 -3.39 17.85 11.26
#